data_AF-A0A6C0F6P5-F1
#
_entry.id   AF-A0A6C0F6P5-F1
#
_cell.length_a   1.000
_cell.length_b   1.000
_cell.length_c   1.000
_cell.angle_alpha   90.00
_cell.angle_beta   90.00
_cell.angle_gamma   90.00
#
_symmetry.space_group_name_H-M   'P 1'
#
loop_
_entity.id
_entity.type
_entity.pdbx_description
1 polymer ?
#
loop_
_entity_poly.entity_id
_entity_poly.type
_entity_poly.pdbx_seq_one_letter_code
_entity_poly.pdbx_strand_id
1 'polypeptide(L)'
;MSKNIKPRVWGSHGWKFMHFVALGYPVSPTSEEKSQYKTFFESLQHVLPCETCAHNYTKHLQMLSLENSLGSQKELFAWTVQMHNLVNKELGKPQLTVEQALPLYTKIQTPYLDYCFKISVVLLLVVILYYLIKR
;
A
#
# COMPACT_ATOMS: atom_id res chain seq x y z
N MET A 1 -0.82 21.29 14.59
CA MET A 1 -1.68 20.59 13.60
C MET A 1 -3.15 20.91 13.89
N SER A 2 -3.96 21.28 12.90
CA SER A 2 -5.35 21.73 13.14
C SER A 2 -6.36 20.61 13.42
N LYS A 3 -6.01 19.32 13.23
CA LYS A 3 -6.81 18.16 13.66
C LYS A 3 -5.97 16.88 13.72
N ASN A 4 -6.10 16.12 14.81
CA ASN A 4 -5.49 14.79 14.94
C ASN A 4 -6.52 13.71 14.52
N ILE A 5 -6.30 13.06 13.38
CA ILE A 5 -7.21 12.08 12.77
C ILE A 5 -6.76 10.66 13.11
N LYS A 6 -7.67 9.87 13.70
CA LYS A 6 -7.39 8.49 14.13
C LYS A 6 -6.88 7.63 12.95
N PRO A 7 -5.72 6.93 13.09
CA PRO A 7 -5.12 6.13 12.02
C PRO A 7 -6.02 5.05 11.41
N ARG A 8 -7.00 4.54 12.16
CA ARG A 8 -7.98 3.56 11.64
C ARG A 8 -8.78 4.06 10.43
N VAL A 9 -8.88 5.38 10.23
CA VAL A 9 -9.64 6.00 9.13
C VAL A 9 -8.80 6.07 7.85
N TRP A 10 -7.51 6.42 7.95
CA TRP A 10 -6.68 6.76 6.80
C TRP A 10 -5.43 5.88 6.65
N GLY A 11 -4.95 5.24 7.72
CA GLY A 11 -3.65 4.59 7.78
C GLY A 11 -3.48 3.46 6.76
N SER A 12 -4.48 2.59 6.60
CA SER A 12 -4.45 1.53 5.58
C SER A 12 -4.37 2.09 4.16
N HIS A 13 -5.10 3.17 3.88
CA HIS A 13 -5.07 3.86 2.58
C HIS A 13 -3.71 4.55 2.36
N GLY A 14 -3.16 5.20 3.38
CA GLY A 14 -1.85 5.85 3.34
C GLY A 14 -0.72 4.86 3.05
N TRP A 15 -0.69 3.71 3.74
CA TRP A 15 0.26 2.64 3.45
C TRP A 15 0.13 2.11 2.03
N LYS A 16 -1.10 1.83 1.58
CA LYS A 16 -1.35 1.37 0.22
C LYS A 16 -0.86 2.37 -0.83
N PHE A 17 -1.11 3.66 -0.63
CA PHE A 17 -0.60 4.72 -1.50
C PHE A 17 0.93 4.74 -1.53
N MET A 18 1.59 4.74 -0.36
CA MET A 18 3.07 4.74 -0.29
C MET A 18 3.69 3.53 -1.00
N HIS A 19 3.13 2.33 -0.80
CA HIS A 19 3.59 1.13 -1.48
C HIS A 19 3.41 1.23 -3.01
N PHE A 20 2.30 1.81 -3.48
CA PHE A 20 2.11 2.04 -4.91
C PHE A 20 3.02 3.11 -5.48
N VAL A 21 3.30 4.19 -4.74
CA VAL A 21 4.31 5.19 -5.15
C VAL A 21 5.66 4.51 -5.34
N ALA A 22 6.08 3.66 -4.40
CA ALA A 22 7.32 2.90 -4.53
C ALA A 22 7.31 1.90 -5.71
N LEU A 23 6.18 1.24 -5.96
CA LEU A 23 6.02 0.40 -7.16
C LEU A 23 5.89 1.21 -8.46
N GLY A 24 5.59 2.50 -8.40
CA GLY A 24 5.61 3.39 -9.56
C GLY A 24 7.01 3.96 -9.87
N TYR A 25 7.98 3.74 -8.98
CA TYR A 25 9.33 4.26 -9.12
C TYR A 25 10.06 3.66 -10.33
N PRO A 26 10.86 4.46 -11.08
CA PRO A 26 11.58 3.95 -12.23
C PRO A 26 12.53 2.80 -11.88
N VAL A 27 12.71 1.87 -12.82
CA VAL A 27 13.68 0.77 -12.68
C VAL A 27 15.11 1.32 -12.62
N SER A 28 15.40 2.36 -13.40
CA SER A 28 16.69 3.06 -13.45
C SER A 28 16.48 4.57 -13.23
N PRO A 29 16.36 5.03 -11.98
CA PRO A 29 16.01 6.41 -11.67
C PRO A 29 17.17 7.40 -11.88
N THR A 30 16.84 8.56 -12.41
CA THR A 30 17.72 9.73 -12.51
C THR A 30 17.99 10.35 -11.14
N SER A 31 19.03 11.19 -11.03
CA SER A 31 19.32 11.92 -9.77
C SER A 31 18.17 12.82 -9.33
N GLU A 32 17.45 13.41 -10.29
CA GLU A 32 16.28 14.25 -10.00
C GLU A 32 15.12 13.42 -9.45
N GLU A 33 14.80 12.28 -10.06
CA GLU A 33 13.76 11.37 -9.54
C GLU A 33 14.11 10.84 -8.14
N LYS A 34 15.38 10.51 -7.88
CA LYS A 34 15.85 10.15 -6.53
C LYS A 34 15.57 11.27 -5.52
N SER A 35 15.90 12.51 -5.87
CA SER A 35 15.68 13.70 -5.03
C SER A 35 14.19 13.93 -4.74
N GLN A 36 13.34 13.82 -5.77
CA GLN A 36 11.90 14.01 -5.65
C GLN A 36 11.25 12.96 -4.74
N TYR A 37 11.61 11.68 -4.93
CA TYR A 37 11.08 10.60 -4.10
C TYR A 37 11.61 10.68 -2.66
N LYS A 38 12.88 11.05 -2.47
CA LYS A 38 13.44 11.32 -1.14
C LYS A 38 12.65 12.42 -0.42
N THR A 39 12.47 13.54 -1.09
CA THR A 39 11.71 14.68 -0.57
C THR A 39 10.28 14.27 -0.23
N PHE A 40 9.61 13.51 -1.10
CA PHE A 40 8.25 13.02 -0.86
C PHE A 40 8.16 12.19 0.42
N PHE A 41 8.96 11.14 0.55
CA PHE A 41 8.90 10.23 1.71
C PHE A 41 9.34 10.92 3.00
N GLU A 42 10.43 11.69 2.98
CA GLU A 42 10.91 12.40 4.17
C GLU A 42 9.94 13.50 4.63
N SER A 43 9.21 14.13 3.70
CA SER A 43 8.21 15.16 4.03
C SER A 43 7.00 14.60 4.78
N LEU A 44 6.71 13.29 4.67
CA LEU A 44 5.58 12.67 5.35
C LEU A 44 5.64 12.91 6.86
N GLN A 45 6.84 12.97 7.44
CA GLN A 45 7.04 13.23 8.86
C GLN A 45 6.41 14.56 9.35
N HIS A 46 6.17 15.51 8.45
CA HIS A 46 5.58 16.81 8.77
C HIS A 46 4.08 16.89 8.50
N VAL A 47 3.52 15.98 7.69
CA VAL A 47 2.17 16.11 7.15
C VAL A 47 1.22 14.96 7.51
N LEU A 48 1.72 13.87 8.10
CA LEU A 48 0.86 12.77 8.56
C LEU A 48 -0.18 13.31 9.55
N PRO A 49 -1.50 13.09 9.34
CA PRO A 49 -2.58 13.72 10.11
C PRO A 49 -2.77 13.10 11.51
N CYS A 50 -1.69 12.71 12.17
CA CYS A 50 -1.63 12.10 13.50
C CYS A 50 -0.28 12.42 14.14
N GLU A 51 -0.28 13.18 15.23
CA GLU A 51 0.94 13.69 15.88
C GLU A 51 1.88 12.56 16.35
N THR A 52 1.35 11.56 17.05
CA THR A 52 2.14 10.40 17.48
C THR A 52 2.69 9.60 16.29
N CYS A 53 1.91 9.50 15.22
CA CYS A 53 2.32 8.79 14.01
C CYS A 53 3.45 9.54 13.29
N ALA A 54 3.34 10.86 13.17
CA ALA A 54 4.36 11.74 12.61
C ALA A 54 5.68 11.64 13.42
N HIS A 55 5.58 11.73 14.75
CA HIS A 55 6.73 11.58 15.65
C HIS A 55 7.41 10.22 15.54
N ASN A 56 6.63 9.14 15.52
CA ASN A 56 7.19 7.80 15.34
C ASN A 56 7.82 7.64 13.95
N TYR A 57 7.21 8.20 12.91
CA TYR A 57 7.76 8.18 11.55
C TYR A 57 9.11 8.92 11.47
N THR A 58 9.26 10.09 12.12
CA THR A 58 10.56 10.78 12.23
C THR A 58 11.62 9.89 12.89
N LYS A 59 11.27 9.20 13.98
CA LYS A 59 12.21 8.26 14.63
C LYS A 59 12.55 7.08 13.72
N HIS A 60 11.57 6.56 12.99
CA HIS A 60 11.77 5.43 12.07
C HIS A 60 12.65 5.83 10.90
N LEU A 61 12.54 7.05 10.37
CA LEU A 61 13.46 7.59 9.36
C LEU A 61 14.91 7.65 9.87
N GLN A 62 15.12 7.98 11.14
CA GLN A 62 16.47 8.00 11.73
C GLN A 62 17.06 6.58 11.86
N MET A 63 16.23 5.58 12.14
CA MET A 63 16.66 4.18 12.22
C MET A 63 16.82 3.52 10.84
N LEU A 64 16.00 3.94 9.87
CA LEU A 64 15.89 3.36 8.53
C LEU A 64 15.91 4.47 7.49
N SER A 65 17.11 4.98 7.23
CA SER A 65 17.34 5.99 6.20
C SER A 65 16.98 5.49 4.81
N LEU A 66 16.45 6.39 3.97
CA LEU A 66 16.09 6.12 2.58
C LEU A 66 17.30 6.14 1.64
N GLU A 67 18.46 6.67 2.05
CA GLU A 67 19.60 6.96 1.17
C GLU A 67 20.07 5.78 0.34
N ASN A 68 20.10 4.58 0.93
CA ASN A 68 20.53 3.35 0.28
C ASN A 68 19.39 2.57 -0.39
N SER A 69 18.19 3.16 -0.46
CA SER A 69 16.98 2.50 -0.98
C SER A 69 16.44 3.15 -2.26
N LEU A 70 17.17 4.10 -2.84
CA LEU A 70 16.78 4.86 -4.03
C LEU A 70 17.51 4.36 -5.30
N GLY A 71 18.20 3.23 -5.26
CA GLY A 71 18.92 2.68 -6.41
C GLY A 71 17.98 2.06 -7.45
N SER A 72 16.85 1.51 -7.02
CA SER A 72 15.86 0.90 -7.91
C SER A 72 14.45 0.85 -7.30
N GLN A 73 13.45 0.62 -8.14
CA GLN A 73 12.06 0.32 -7.75
C GLN A 73 11.97 -0.77 -6.66
N LYS A 74 12.76 -1.85 -6.79
CA LYS A 74 12.75 -2.97 -5.85
C LYS A 74 13.26 -2.57 -4.47
N GLU A 75 14.34 -1.80 -4.42
CA GLU A 75 14.92 -1.30 -3.17
C GLU A 75 13.97 -0.35 -2.46
N LEU A 76 13.36 0.58 -3.20
CA LEU A 76 12.43 1.53 -2.63
C LEU A 76 11.16 0.83 -2.09
N PHE A 77 10.62 -0.13 -2.84
CA PHE A 77 9.50 -0.94 -2.35
C PHE A 77 9.88 -1.72 -1.09
N ALA A 78 11.05 -2.36 -1.07
CA ALA A 78 11.54 -3.06 0.12
C ALA A 78 11.65 -2.14 1.33
N TRP A 79 12.15 -0.91 1.15
CA TRP A 79 12.19 0.09 2.20
C TRP A 79 10.81 0.44 2.73
N THR A 80 9.79 0.63 1.87
CA THR A 80 8.43 0.89 2.35
C THR A 80 7.87 -0.25 3.20
N VAL A 81 8.20 -1.51 2.86
CA VAL A 81 7.80 -2.70 3.64
C VAL A 81 8.50 -2.71 5.00
N GLN A 82 9.80 -2.42 5.04
CA GLN A 82 10.56 -2.35 6.29
C GLN A 82 10.06 -1.22 7.19
N MET A 83 9.77 -0.05 6.62
CA MET A 83 9.17 1.08 7.34
C MET A 83 7.81 0.72 7.94
N HIS A 84 6.96 0.02 7.19
CA HIS A 84 5.68 -0.49 7.70
C HIS A 84 5.88 -1.54 8.80
N ASN A 85 6.90 -2.39 8.69
CA ASN A 85 7.22 -3.40 9.70
C ASN A 85 7.68 -2.78 11.03
N LEU A 86 8.36 -1.63 11.03
CA LEU A 86 8.68 -0.90 12.26
C LEU A 86 7.39 -0.51 13.01
N VAL A 87 6.40 0.02 12.30
CA VAL A 87 5.09 0.33 12.87
C VAL A 87 4.34 -0.94 13.30
N ASN A 88 4.37 -2.01 12.50
CA ASN A 88 3.73 -3.27 12.89
C ASN A 88 4.34 -3.85 14.17
N LYS A 89 5.66 -3.80 14.31
CA LYS A 89 6.37 -4.25 15.51
C LYS A 89 5.93 -3.46 16.75
N GLU A 90 5.83 -2.13 16.66
CA GLU A 90 5.33 -1.29 17.76
C GLU A 90 3.89 -1.61 18.15
N LEU A 91 3.06 -2.00 17.18
CA LEU A 91 1.64 -2.32 17.38
C LEU A 91 1.39 -3.81 17.67
N GLY A 92 2.43 -4.64 17.80
CA GLY A 92 2.30 -6.09 18.00
C GLY A 92 1.64 -6.83 16.83
N LYS A 93 1.75 -6.29 15.61
CA LYS A 93 1.22 -6.87 14.38
C LYS A 93 2.24 -7.76 13.68
N PRO A 94 1.81 -8.73 12.85
CA PRO A 94 2.71 -9.51 12.02
C PRO A 94 3.57 -8.62 11.12
N GLN A 95 4.83 -9.01 10.94
CA GLN A 95 5.75 -8.40 10.00
C GLN A 95 5.80 -9.25 8.73
N LEU A 96 5.97 -8.61 7.57
CA LEU A 96 6.02 -9.28 6.27
C LEU A 96 7.41 -9.20 5.66
N THR A 97 7.85 -10.27 4.99
CA THR A 97 8.96 -10.17 4.05
C THR A 97 8.51 -9.43 2.78
N VAL A 98 9.46 -8.97 1.96
CA VAL A 98 9.15 -8.31 0.69
C VAL A 98 8.39 -9.24 -0.25
N GLU A 99 8.74 -10.52 -0.26
CA GLU A 99 8.11 -11.58 -1.05
C GLU A 99 6.65 -11.82 -0.62
N GLN A 100 6.36 -11.68 0.68
CA GLN A 100 5.00 -11.76 1.21
C GLN A 100 4.19 -10.49 0.92
N ALA A 101 4.83 -9.32 0.94
CA ALA A 101 4.16 -8.04 0.72
C ALA A 101 3.84 -7.77 -0.75
N LEU A 102 4.76 -8.09 -1.67
CA LEU A 102 4.64 -7.75 -3.10
C LEU A 102 3.33 -8.21 -3.75
N PRO A 103 2.86 -9.47 -3.56
CA PRO A 103 1.61 -9.95 -4.17
C PRO A 103 0.36 -9.20 -3.69
N LEU A 104 0.41 -8.53 -2.53
CA LEU A 104 -0.71 -7.74 -2.01
C LEU A 104 -0.95 -6.46 -2.82
N TYR A 105 0.06 -6.01 -3.56
CA TYR A 105 0.04 -4.77 -4.33
C TYR A 105 0.18 -4.99 -5.84
N THR A 106 0.66 -6.15 -6.30
CA THR A 106 0.82 -6.44 -7.74
C THR A 106 -0.30 -7.30 -8.32
N LYS A 107 -1.08 -7.99 -7.50
CA LYS A 107 -2.30 -8.65 -7.98
C LYS A 107 -3.32 -7.57 -8.33
N ILE A 108 -3.36 -7.21 -9.62
CA ILE A 108 -4.47 -6.46 -10.20
C ILE A 108 -5.71 -7.32 -9.97
N GLN A 109 -6.56 -6.94 -9.01
CA GLN A 109 -7.93 -7.41 -8.97
C GLN A 109 -8.54 -6.94 -10.29
N THR A 110 -8.77 -7.85 -11.23
CA THR A 110 -9.54 -7.59 -12.44
C THR A 110 -11.01 -7.69 -12.06
N PRO A 111 -11.65 -6.58 -11.63
CA PRO A 111 -12.98 -6.66 -11.06
C PRO A 111 -13.96 -7.12 -12.14
N TYR A 112 -13.67 -6.78 -13.40
CA TYR A 112 -14.40 -7.20 -14.59
C TYR A 112 -14.53 -8.72 -14.70
N LEU A 113 -13.47 -9.49 -14.46
CA LEU A 113 -13.55 -10.95 -14.54
C LEU A 113 -14.43 -11.52 -13.41
N ASP A 114 -14.32 -10.95 -12.21
CA ASP A 114 -15.17 -11.32 -11.06
C ASP A 114 -16.64 -10.92 -11.27
N TYR A 115 -16.92 -9.75 -11.84
CA TYR A 115 -18.27 -9.30 -12.18
C TYR A 115 -18.89 -10.13 -13.32
N CYS A 116 -18.15 -10.40 -14.39
CA CYS A 116 -18.61 -11.26 -15.49
C CYS A 116 -18.97 -12.66 -14.98
N PHE A 117 -18.17 -13.23 -14.10
CA PHE A 117 -18.44 -14.51 -13.45
C PHE A 117 -19.70 -14.44 -12.57
N LYS A 118 -19.86 -13.40 -11.74
CA LYS A 118 -21.06 -13.23 -10.92
C LYS A 118 -22.32 -13.06 -11.76
N ILE A 119 -22.25 -12.28 -12.84
CA ILE A 119 -23.36 -12.07 -13.78
C ILE A 119 -23.75 -13.39 -14.46
N SER A 120 -22.78 -14.18 -14.94
CA SER A 120 -23.07 -15.45 -15.60
C SER A 120 -23.70 -16.48 -14.66
N VAL A 121 -23.27 -16.53 -13.39
CA VAL A 121 -23.92 -17.35 -12.35
C VAL A 121 -25.36 -16.92 -12.11
N VAL A 122 -25.63 -15.61 -11.98
CA VAL A 122 -26.99 -15.09 -11.78
C VAL A 122 -27.89 -15.43 -12.98
N LEU A 123 -27.41 -15.23 -14.21
CA LEU A 123 -28.16 -15.58 -15.42
C LEU A 123 -28.49 -17.07 -15.48
N LEU A 124 -27.54 -17.94 -15.13
CA LEU A 124 -27.76 -19.38 -15.08
C LEU A 124 -28.85 -19.77 -14.06
N LEU A 125 -28.82 -19.16 -12.86
CA LEU A 125 -29.83 -19.39 -11.83
C LEU A 125 -31.23 -18.94 -12.26
N VAL A 126 -31.33 -17.79 -12.95
CA VAL A 126 -32.60 -17.28 -13.49
C VAL A 126 -33.16 -18.24 -14.55
N VAL A 127 -32.31 -18.77 -15.44
CA VAL A 127 -32.71 -19.76 -16.44
C VAL A 127 -33.20 -21.06 -15.79
N ILE A 128 -32.48 -21.57 -14.79
CA ILE A 128 -32.89 -22.76 -14.04
C ILE A 128 -34.25 -22.53 -13.38
N LEU A 129 -34.43 -21.41 -12.68
CA LEU A 129 -35.70 -21.06 -12.04
C LEU A 129 -36.84 -20.95 -13.05
N TYR A 130 -36.61 -20.35 -14.22
CA TYR A 130 -37.61 -20.27 -15.29
C TYR A 130 -38.11 -21.66 -15.70
N TYR A 131 -37.19 -22.63 -15.90
CA TYR A 131 -37.58 -24.00 -16.28
C TYR A 131 -38.21 -24.79 -15.13
N LEU A 132 -37.89 -24.48 -13.87
CA LEU A 132 -38.54 -25.07 -12.70
C LEU A 132 -39.98 -24.56 -12.51
N ILE A 133 -40.24 -23.27 -12.78
CA ILE A 133 -41.57 -22.65 -12.63
C ILE A 133 -42.48 -22.99 -13.82
N LYS A 134 -41.90 -23.22 -15.01
CA LYS A 134 -42.66 -23.59 -16.22
C LYS A 134 -43.12 -25.06 -16.23
N ARG A 135 -42.58 -25.92 -15.37
CA ARG A 135 -43.08 -27.28 -15.14
C ARG A 135 -44.33 -27.24 -14.28
#